data_AF-A0A5J4V2J4-F1
#
_entry.id   AF-A0A5J4V2J4-F1
#
_cell.length_a   1.000
_cell.length_b   1.000
_cell.length_c   1.000
_cell.angle_alpha   90.00
_cell.angle_beta   90.00
_cell.angle_gamma   90.00
#
_symmetry.space_group_name_H-M   'P 1'
#
loop_
_entity.id
_entity.type
_entity.pdbx_description
1 polymer ?
#
loop_
_entity_poly.entity_id
_entity_poly.type
_entity_poly.pdbx_seq_one_letter_code
_entity_poly.pdbx_strand_id
1 'polypeptide(L)'
;MTVPKEFNVIGGLLGLGPDILLDVLSDIRLVSNAVQFLGVCQKTHQLIHHQRFIRIIEQLSFPIAIINKEPDDVEFVDIDGVQKKINKNKCYTSTISLVQVLNNGIWSLEAIFQNTYGYTVAIGIVRDSYDIPAKACYAYQPHTDHIAAFSGGFEY
;
A
#
# COMPACT_ATOMS: atom_id res chain seq x y z
N MET A 1 -32.50 29.46 0.92
CA MET A 1 -31.82 28.34 1.59
C MET A 1 -30.60 28.89 2.33
N THR A 2 -30.57 28.79 3.65
CA THR A 2 -29.39 29.13 4.45
C THR A 2 -28.44 27.94 4.45
N VAL A 3 -27.20 28.13 3.99
CA VAL A 3 -26.18 27.08 4.04
C VAL A 3 -25.98 26.66 5.51
N PRO A 4 -26.08 25.37 5.86
CA PRO A 4 -25.86 24.90 7.23
C PRO A 4 -24.47 25.32 7.72
N LYS A 5 -24.41 26.13 8.78
CA LYS A 5 -23.15 26.70 9.31
C LYS A 5 -22.30 25.68 10.07
N GLU A 6 -22.87 24.55 10.46
CA GLU A 6 -22.23 23.56 11.35
C GLU A 6 -21.20 22.67 10.65
N PHE A 7 -21.13 22.70 9.31
CA PHE A 7 -20.14 21.95 8.51
C PHE A 7 -19.33 22.83 7.55
N ASN A 8 -19.48 24.16 7.63
CA ASN A 8 -18.85 25.09 6.70
C ASN A 8 -17.44 25.44 7.16
N VAL A 9 -16.44 24.75 6.62
CA VAL A 9 -15.08 25.31 6.55
C VAL A 9 -15.19 26.66 5.83
N ILE A 10 -14.83 27.75 6.49
CA ILE A 10 -14.88 29.10 5.90
C ILE A 10 -14.00 29.11 4.65
N GLY A 11 -14.59 29.25 3.45
CA GLY A 11 -13.85 29.22 2.18
C GLY A 11 -13.69 27.82 1.56
N GLY A 12 -14.40 26.80 2.06
CA GLY A 12 -14.35 25.44 1.53
C GLY A 12 -12.98 24.78 1.73
N LEU A 13 -12.54 23.94 0.78
CA LEU A 13 -11.22 23.30 0.82
C LEU A 13 -10.07 24.33 0.94
N LEU A 14 -10.20 25.49 0.27
CA LEU A 14 -9.23 26.58 0.36
C LEU A 14 -9.25 27.28 1.72
N GLY A 15 -10.29 27.07 2.52
CA GLY A 15 -10.36 27.50 3.91
C GLY A 15 -9.45 26.72 4.85
N LEU A 16 -9.03 25.52 4.45
CA LEU A 16 -8.19 24.64 5.27
C LEU A 16 -6.77 25.19 5.41
N GLY A 17 -6.16 24.88 6.55
CA GLY A 17 -4.74 25.13 6.80
C GLY A 17 -3.83 24.20 5.99
N PRO A 18 -2.54 24.53 5.87
CA PRO A 18 -1.58 23.73 5.13
C PRO A 18 -1.46 22.30 5.66
N ASP A 19 -1.56 22.07 6.98
CA ASP A 19 -1.46 20.72 7.55
C ASP A 19 -2.56 19.79 7.06
N ILE A 20 -3.81 20.25 7.06
CA ILE A 20 -4.94 19.44 6.56
C ILE A 20 -4.82 19.21 5.05
N LEU A 21 -4.40 20.23 4.30
CA LEU A 21 -4.18 20.08 2.86
C LEU A 21 -3.05 19.09 2.54
N LEU A 22 -2.04 18.97 3.40
CA LEU A 22 -0.98 17.97 3.30
C LEU A 22 -1.47 16.57 3.66
N ASP A 23 -2.37 16.44 4.64
CA ASP A 23 -3.01 15.17 4.96
C ASP A 23 -3.87 14.68 3.78
N VAL A 24 -4.63 15.59 3.16
CA VAL A 24 -5.35 15.30 1.90
C VAL A 24 -4.38 14.88 0.80
N LEU A 25 -3.26 15.60 0.62
CA LEU A 25 -2.26 15.27 -0.39
C LEU A 25 -1.63 13.88 -0.12
N SER A 26 -1.40 13.49 1.14
CA SER A 26 -0.83 12.18 1.47
C SER A 26 -1.76 11.01 1.17
N ASP A 27 -3.07 11.25 1.11
CA ASP A 27 -4.04 10.20 0.78
C ASP A 27 -4.25 10.04 -0.74
N ILE A 28 -3.70 10.93 -1.57
CA ILE A 28 -3.83 10.86 -3.03
C ILE A 28 -2.93 9.76 -3.58
N ARG A 29 -3.50 8.61 -3.95
CA ARG A 29 -2.74 7.45 -4.43
C ARG A 29 -2.02 7.64 -5.76
N LEU A 30 -2.58 8.43 -6.68
CA LEU A 30 -2.03 8.64 -8.02
C LEU A 30 -1.19 9.91 -8.09
N VAL A 31 0.08 9.77 -8.50
CA VAL A 31 0.99 10.91 -8.68
C VAL A 31 0.40 11.97 -9.61
N SER A 32 -0.27 11.56 -10.70
CA SER A 32 -0.95 12.49 -11.61
C SER A 32 -2.02 13.34 -10.91
N ASN A 33 -2.80 12.74 -10.01
CA ASN A 33 -3.82 13.44 -9.24
C ASN A 33 -3.18 14.38 -8.21
N ALA A 34 -2.05 13.99 -7.61
CA ALA A 34 -1.31 14.85 -6.68
C ALA A 34 -0.78 16.09 -7.41
N VAL A 35 -0.23 15.93 -8.62
CA VAL A 35 0.20 17.04 -9.48
C VAL A 35 -0.98 17.95 -9.83
N GLN A 36 -2.12 17.38 -10.22
CA GLN A 36 -3.32 18.18 -10.52
C GLN A 36 -3.79 18.97 -9.30
N PHE A 37 -3.83 18.35 -8.12
CA PHE A 37 -4.22 18.99 -6.85
C PHE A 37 -3.31 20.19 -6.50
N LEU A 38 -1.99 20.02 -6.64
CA LEU A 38 -1.02 21.09 -6.42
C LEU A 38 -1.15 22.23 -7.45
N GLY A 39 -1.61 21.93 -8.66
CA GLY A 39 -1.81 22.88 -9.74
C GLY A 39 -3.13 23.67 -9.69
N VAL A 40 -4.07 23.32 -8.80
CA VAL A 40 -5.41 23.95 -8.77
C VAL A 40 -5.36 25.45 -8.46
N CYS A 41 -4.53 25.87 -7.48
CA CYS A 41 -4.43 27.26 -7.09
C CYS A 41 -3.11 27.58 -6.37
N GLN A 42 -2.84 28.86 -6.15
CA GLN A 42 -1.64 29.31 -5.45
C GLN A 42 -1.50 28.69 -4.04
N LYS A 43 -2.61 28.50 -3.32
CA LYS A 43 -2.58 27.95 -1.96
C LYS A 43 -2.17 26.48 -1.91
N THR A 44 -2.68 25.65 -2.82
CA THR A 44 -2.25 24.24 -2.93
C THR A 44 -0.86 24.13 -3.55
N HIS A 45 -0.49 25.04 -4.45
CA HIS A 45 0.86 25.11 -4.99
C HIS A 45 1.91 25.39 -3.90
N GLN A 46 1.61 26.23 -2.91
CA GLN A 46 2.52 26.52 -1.79
C GLN A 46 2.89 25.29 -0.95
N LEU A 47 2.12 24.20 -1.02
CA LEU A 47 2.42 22.96 -0.29
C LEU A 47 3.77 22.36 -0.69
N ILE A 48 4.26 22.62 -1.91
CA ILE A 48 5.57 22.13 -2.39
C ILE A 48 6.75 22.63 -1.54
N HIS A 49 6.58 23.75 -0.85
CA HIS A 49 7.60 24.34 0.01
C HIS A 49 7.53 23.85 1.46
N HIS A 50 6.52 23.04 1.80
CA HIS A 50 6.37 22.52 3.14
C HIS A 50 7.32 21.35 3.39
N GLN A 51 7.92 21.28 4.58
CA GLN A 51 8.87 20.20 4.94
C GLN A 51 8.30 18.78 4.79
N ARG A 52 6.98 18.60 4.97
CA ARG A 52 6.30 17.30 4.81
C ARG A 52 6.15 16.87 3.35
N PHE A 53 6.24 17.80 2.39
CA PHE A 53 5.98 17.55 0.98
C PHE A 53 6.87 16.45 0.40
N ILE A 54 8.18 16.53 0.66
CA ILE A 54 9.16 15.56 0.14
C ILE A 54 8.80 14.15 0.59
N ARG A 55 8.46 13.98 1.87
CA ARG A 55 8.07 12.67 2.43
C ARG A 55 6.81 12.12 1.76
N ILE A 56 5.84 12.99 1.48
CA ILE A 56 4.60 12.57 0.80
C ILE A 56 4.91 12.10 -0.63
N ILE A 57 5.71 12.87 -1.39
CA ILE A 57 6.05 12.49 -2.77
C ILE A 57 6.87 11.20 -2.83
N GLU A 58 7.81 10.98 -1.90
CA GLU A 58 8.54 9.72 -1.77
C GLU A 58 7.60 8.52 -1.55
N GLN A 59 6.56 8.69 -0.73
CA GLN A 59 5.56 7.65 -0.48
C GLN A 59 4.66 7.40 -1.70
N LEU A 60 4.19 8.46 -2.37
CA LEU A 60 3.31 8.33 -3.54
C LEU A 60 4.00 7.71 -4.76
N SER A 61 5.32 7.87 -4.87
CA SER A 61 6.12 7.33 -5.96
C SER A 61 6.68 5.93 -5.68
N PHE A 62 6.29 5.31 -4.56
CA PHE A 62 6.85 4.04 -4.15
C PHE A 62 6.29 2.87 -4.97
N PRO A 63 7.11 2.18 -5.78
CA PRO A 63 6.61 1.10 -6.61
C PRO A 63 6.22 -0.09 -5.74
N ILE A 64 5.08 -0.72 -6.05
CA ILE A 64 4.82 -2.08 -5.62
C ILE A 64 5.54 -2.96 -6.64
N ALA A 65 6.53 -3.74 -6.26
CA ALA A 65 7.08 -4.80 -7.10
C ALA A 65 7.25 -6.06 -6.27
N ILE A 66 7.01 -7.22 -6.87
CA ILE A 66 6.92 -8.49 -6.14
C ILE A 66 7.92 -9.47 -6.74
N ILE A 67 8.66 -10.16 -5.88
CA ILE A 67 9.55 -11.25 -6.27
C ILE A 67 8.69 -12.48 -6.56
N ASN A 68 8.67 -12.92 -7.82
CA ASN A 68 7.96 -14.11 -8.25
C ASN A 68 8.92 -15.19 -8.71
N LYS A 69 9.00 -16.28 -7.95
CA LYS A 69 9.79 -17.47 -8.30
C LYS A 69 8.94 -18.58 -8.91
N GLU A 70 7.66 -18.33 -9.09
CA GLU A 70 6.66 -19.31 -9.52
C GLU A 70 5.75 -18.73 -10.62
N PRO A 71 6.30 -18.25 -11.76
CA PRO A 71 5.51 -17.60 -12.81
C PRO A 71 4.44 -18.52 -13.43
N ASP A 72 4.60 -19.84 -13.34
CA ASP A 72 3.62 -20.81 -13.80
C ASP A 72 2.42 -20.98 -12.85
N ASP A 73 2.43 -20.35 -11.68
CA ASP A 73 1.39 -20.46 -10.65
C ASP A 73 0.88 -19.10 -10.19
N VAL A 74 1.78 -18.14 -10.02
CA VAL A 74 1.48 -16.80 -9.53
C VAL A 74 1.54 -15.82 -10.69
N GLU A 75 0.43 -15.17 -10.97
CA GLU A 75 0.30 -14.12 -11.99
C GLU A 75 -0.02 -12.78 -11.32
N PHE A 76 0.51 -11.69 -11.88
CA PHE A 76 0.26 -10.33 -11.40
C PHE A 76 -0.45 -9.49 -12.46
N VAL A 77 -1.42 -8.71 -12.00
CA VAL A 77 -2.10 -7.70 -12.82
C VAL A 77 -2.01 -6.37 -12.09
N ASP A 78 -1.46 -5.36 -12.74
CA ASP A 78 -1.47 -3.99 -12.25
C ASP A 78 -2.86 -3.37 -12.44
N ILE A 79 -3.43 -2.85 -11.35
CA ILE A 79 -4.73 -2.17 -11.34
C ILE A 79 -4.47 -0.69 -11.05
N ASP A 80 -4.78 0.14 -12.04
CA ASP A 80 -4.73 1.61 -11.96
C ASP A 80 -3.38 2.18 -11.47
N GLY A 81 -2.28 1.42 -11.60
CA GLY A 81 -0.94 1.84 -11.19
C GLY A 81 -0.70 1.94 -9.67
N VAL A 82 -1.72 1.68 -8.85
CA VAL A 82 -1.67 1.84 -7.37
C VAL A 82 -1.92 0.54 -6.62
N GLN A 83 -2.41 -0.49 -7.32
CA GLN A 83 -2.74 -1.79 -6.74
C GLN A 83 -2.15 -2.90 -7.60
N LYS A 84 -1.82 -4.02 -6.95
CA LYS A 84 -1.52 -5.27 -7.62
C LYS A 84 -2.54 -6.33 -7.24
N LYS A 85 -3.14 -6.94 -8.26
CA LYS A 85 -3.88 -8.19 -8.09
C LYS A 85 -2.93 -9.35 -8.29
N ILE A 86 -3.00 -10.30 -7.36
CA ILE A 86 -2.18 -11.51 -7.36
C ILE A 86 -3.15 -12.68 -7.57
N ASN A 87 -3.04 -13.36 -8.71
CA ASN A 87 -3.77 -14.58 -8.97
C ASN A 87 -2.88 -15.77 -8.65
N LYS A 88 -3.44 -16.76 -7.96
CA LYS A 88 -2.79 -18.03 -7.67
C LYS A 88 -3.57 -19.16 -8.32
N ASN A 89 -2.91 -19.97 -9.14
CA ASN A 89 -3.58 -20.91 -10.05
C ASN A 89 -3.49 -22.38 -9.60
N LYS A 90 -2.61 -22.72 -8.66
CA LYS A 90 -2.37 -24.09 -8.17
C LYS A 90 -2.54 -24.19 -6.65
N CYS A 91 -2.98 -25.36 -6.19
CA CYS A 91 -3.37 -25.63 -4.80
C CYS A 91 -2.21 -25.99 -3.84
N TYR A 92 -0.99 -25.50 -4.08
CA TYR A 92 0.13 -25.69 -3.15
C TYR A 92 0.50 -24.38 -2.46
N THR A 93 1.18 -24.43 -1.32
CA THR A 93 1.57 -23.22 -0.59
C THR A 93 2.61 -22.40 -1.36
N SER A 94 2.42 -21.09 -1.40
CA SER A 94 3.41 -20.15 -1.94
C SER A 94 3.54 -18.96 -1.01
N THR A 95 4.76 -18.47 -0.86
CA THR A 95 5.09 -17.26 -0.10
C THR A 95 5.92 -16.38 -1.01
N ILE A 96 5.44 -15.16 -1.26
CA ILE A 96 6.08 -14.16 -2.13
C ILE A 96 6.28 -12.87 -1.36
N SER A 97 7.30 -12.10 -1.71
CA SER A 97 7.66 -10.86 -1.02
C SER A 97 7.76 -9.68 -1.97
N LEU A 98 7.74 -8.47 -1.41
CA LEU A 98 8.09 -7.27 -2.14
C LEU A 98 9.58 -7.31 -2.54
N VAL A 99 9.91 -6.67 -3.66
CA VAL A 99 11.30 -6.37 -4.04
C VAL A 99 11.85 -5.24 -3.16
N GLN A 100 10.98 -4.33 -2.73
CA GLN A 100 11.38 -3.15 -1.99
C GLN A 100 11.65 -3.46 -0.51
N VAL A 101 12.67 -2.80 0.03
CA VAL A 101 13.01 -2.86 1.46
C VAL A 101 12.34 -1.71 2.20
N LEU A 102 11.46 -2.04 3.14
CA LEU A 102 10.71 -1.08 3.96
C LEU A 102 11.47 -0.77 5.27
N ASN A 103 12.58 -0.04 5.19
CA ASN A 103 13.49 0.16 6.33
C ASN A 103 13.28 1.44 7.16
N ASN A 104 12.60 2.44 6.60
CA ASN A 104 12.45 3.76 7.22
C ASN A 104 10.98 4.12 7.38
N GLY A 105 10.61 4.64 8.56
CA GLY A 105 9.27 5.13 8.85
C GLY A 105 8.24 4.03 9.14
N ILE A 106 6.97 4.41 9.06
CA ILE A 106 5.82 3.52 9.28
C ILE A 106 5.19 3.26 7.91
N TRP A 107 4.96 1.99 7.60
CA TRP A 107 4.32 1.56 6.37
C TRP A 107 2.95 0.96 6.65
N SER A 108 1.98 1.29 5.81
CA SER A 108 0.64 0.71 5.83
C SER A 108 0.44 -0.15 4.58
N LEU A 109 -0.13 -1.34 4.77
CA LEU A 109 -0.53 -2.24 3.70
C LEU A 109 -1.99 -2.61 3.90
N GLU A 110 -2.75 -2.59 2.81
CA GLU A 110 -4.12 -3.10 2.74
C GLU A 110 -4.15 -4.24 1.73
N ALA A 111 -4.80 -5.35 2.06
CA ALA A 111 -4.97 -6.47 1.15
C ALA A 111 -6.36 -7.07 1.31
N ILE A 112 -6.93 -7.53 0.20
CA ILE A 112 -8.23 -8.19 0.14
C ILE A 112 -7.99 -9.62 -0.36
N PHE A 113 -8.45 -10.60 0.42
CA PHE A 113 -8.38 -12.01 0.07
C PHE A 113 -9.75 -12.48 -0.45
N GLN A 114 -9.76 -13.14 -1.60
CA GLN A 114 -10.97 -13.66 -2.24
C GLN A 114 -10.71 -15.08 -2.74
N ASN A 115 -11.77 -15.87 -2.88
CA ASN A 115 -11.70 -17.25 -3.39
C ASN A 115 -10.65 -18.09 -2.64
N THR A 116 -10.59 -17.95 -1.31
CA THR A 116 -9.61 -18.67 -0.48
C THR A 116 -10.00 -20.12 -0.25
N TYR A 117 -11.25 -20.53 -0.53
CA TYR A 117 -11.76 -21.90 -0.38
C TYR A 117 -11.41 -22.57 0.98
N GLY A 118 -11.32 -21.78 2.06
CA GLY A 118 -10.94 -22.28 3.39
C GLY A 118 -9.44 -22.51 3.59
N TYR A 119 -8.60 -22.23 2.58
CA TYR A 119 -7.14 -22.21 2.73
C TYR A 119 -6.69 -21.02 3.57
N THR A 120 -5.63 -21.23 4.35
CA THR A 120 -5.01 -20.18 5.15
C THR A 120 -4.39 -19.13 4.24
N VAL A 121 -4.77 -17.87 4.46
CA VAL A 121 -4.13 -16.69 3.88
C VAL A 121 -3.44 -15.90 4.98
N ALA A 122 -2.29 -15.30 4.65
CA ALA A 122 -1.49 -14.56 5.60
C ALA A 122 -0.81 -13.37 4.94
N ILE A 123 -0.52 -12.36 5.74
CA ILE A 123 0.36 -11.24 5.42
C ILE A 123 1.49 -11.26 6.43
N GLY A 124 2.70 -10.92 6.02
CA GLY A 124 3.83 -10.89 6.95
C GLY A 124 4.94 -9.96 6.54
N ILE A 125 5.93 -9.88 7.41
CA ILE A 125 7.20 -9.20 7.18
C ILE A 125 8.31 -10.24 7.14
N VAL A 126 9.25 -10.07 6.22
CA VAL A 126 10.41 -10.94 6.05
C VAL A 126 11.68 -10.12 6.17
N ARG A 127 12.74 -10.71 6.75
CA ARG A 127 14.08 -10.12 6.75
C ARG A 127 14.54 -9.87 5.30
N ASP A 128 15.03 -8.66 5.02
CA ASP A 128 15.58 -8.29 3.70
C ASP A 128 16.65 -9.28 3.20
N SER A 129 17.51 -9.76 4.11
CA SER A 129 18.56 -10.73 3.78
C SER A 129 18.05 -12.15 3.48
N TYR A 130 16.75 -12.42 3.57
CA TYR A 130 16.20 -13.77 3.43
C TYR A 130 15.50 -13.96 2.09
N ASP A 131 16.11 -14.82 1.27
CA ASP A 131 15.60 -15.17 -0.03
C ASP A 131 14.59 -16.33 0.06
N ILE A 132 13.29 -16.03 -0.05
CA ILE A 132 12.21 -17.03 0.09
C ILE A 132 12.23 -18.00 -1.11
N PRO A 133 12.41 -19.31 -0.94
CA PRO A 133 12.39 -20.29 -2.04
C PRO A 133 11.00 -20.42 -2.70
N ALA A 134 10.96 -20.94 -3.93
CA ALA A 134 9.71 -21.35 -4.56
C ALA A 134 8.98 -22.41 -3.71
N LYS A 135 7.64 -22.38 -3.67
CA LYS A 135 6.78 -23.31 -2.93
C LYS A 135 6.97 -23.29 -1.41
N ALA A 136 7.60 -22.24 -0.88
CA ALA A 136 7.83 -22.08 0.55
C ALA A 136 6.51 -21.86 1.30
N CYS A 137 6.35 -22.58 2.41
CA CYS A 137 5.30 -22.35 3.39
C CYS A 137 5.87 -21.51 4.53
N TYR A 138 5.39 -20.27 4.69
CA TYR A 138 5.87 -19.35 5.73
C TYR A 138 5.83 -19.94 7.15
N ALA A 139 4.92 -20.88 7.42
CA ALA A 139 4.70 -21.49 8.73
C ALA A 139 5.65 -22.68 9.03
N TYR A 140 6.50 -23.08 8.08
CA TYR A 140 7.45 -24.18 8.26
C TYR A 140 8.89 -23.67 8.37
N GLN A 141 9.72 -24.41 9.10
CA GLN A 141 11.16 -24.15 9.12
C GLN A 141 11.79 -24.36 7.74
N PRO A 142 12.81 -23.56 7.36
CA PRO A 142 13.44 -22.52 8.17
C PRO A 142 12.72 -21.16 8.12
N HIS A 143 11.63 -21.03 7.36
CA HIS A 143 10.99 -19.73 7.09
C HIS A 143 10.47 -19.02 8.35
N THR A 144 10.04 -19.77 9.35
CA THR A 144 9.58 -19.26 10.66
C THR A 144 10.64 -18.44 11.41
N ASP A 145 11.93 -18.67 11.12
CA ASP A 145 13.02 -17.90 11.75
C ASP A 145 13.22 -16.53 11.07
N HIS A 146 12.65 -16.35 9.87
CA HIS A 146 12.86 -15.18 9.02
C HIS A 146 11.60 -14.38 8.73
N ILE A 147 10.42 -14.96 8.97
CA ILE A 147 9.12 -14.40 8.62
C ILE A 147 8.23 -14.32 9.86
N ALA A 148 7.74 -13.11 10.16
CA ALA A 148 6.64 -12.92 11.08
C ALA A 148 5.36 -12.73 10.26
N ALA A 149 4.38 -13.62 10.46
CA ALA A 149 3.15 -13.62 9.69
C ALA A 149 1.92 -13.44 10.60
N PHE A 150 0.94 -12.72 10.08
CA PHE A 150 -0.40 -12.59 10.59
C PHE A 150 -1.35 -13.34 9.65
N SER A 151 -2.01 -14.38 10.15
CA SER A 151 -2.92 -15.23 9.39
C SER A 151 -4.32 -15.18 9.99
N GLY A 152 -5.34 -15.29 9.14
CA GLY A 152 -6.71 -15.55 9.59
C GLY A 152 -6.82 -16.92 10.25
N GLY A 153 -7.65 -17.02 11.29
CA GLY A 153 -7.97 -18.30 11.94
C GLY A 153 -8.84 -19.19 11.05
N PHE A 154 -8.82 -20.50 11.29
CA PHE A 154 -9.82 -21.41 10.75
C PHE A 154 -11.14 -21.15 11.48
N GLU A 155 -12.17 -20.69 10.77
CA GLU A 155 -13.55 -20.83 11.26
C GLU A 155 -13.95 -22.29 11.03
N TYR A 156 -14.14 -23.03 12.14
CA TYR A 156 -14.64 -24.40 12.16
C TYR A 156 -16.15 -24.44 11.96
#